data_AF-A0A6J4GYS2-F1
#
_entry.id   AF-A0A6J4GYS2-F1
#
_cell.length_a   1.000
_cell.length_b   1.000
_cell.length_c   1.000
_cell.angle_alpha   90.00
_cell.angle_beta   90.00
_cell.angle_gamma   90.00
#
_symmetry.space_group_name_H-M   'P 1'
#
loop_
_entity.id
_entity.type
_entity.pdbx_description
1 polymer ?
#
loop_
_entity_poly.entity_id
_entity_poly.type
_entity_poly.pdbx_seq_one_letter_code
_entity_poly.pdbx_strand_id
1 'polypeptide(L)'
;MRRLPVTTSLALAALRQPRRRVLASAASTGLLLPFAGRMPAALAQTTGTPSVATAATVADAVPDWPIPEGHFYTQTAPETAPKDTGFTVDNAGGIGLWRDYRTLGGPAQLGYPVSSRFDTGGETYQATQAALLSWNAAAGRVEIHPVFRTLAEIDLDGLLEARGIPPTDPELIEDPALPDETRLSWLTNPYLAIAYRGAAEGDGQRRYGLPMSRPLRYGPYLAQRFDNAVLQLWLDDVSGISAGTVTLAQVGELLREVELIPEHALQPHAAPAPRPAPIPPTAIVPAVAGAAPASQVNGKHLVVSLSRQWFFAYEDGRLEYNGPVTTGRPELLTPVGRFTIMSRSSPFTFVSPWGRGSPFWYETATSSYAMQITSNGIFLHDAPWRPYNGPGTNVPHTDPDGVWRTGSHGCINMRLGDAAWTFRWAPVGTRVDVIS
;
A
#
# COMPACT_ATOMS: atom_id res chain seq x y z
N MET A 1 -27.36 -3.76 -3.77
CA MET A 1 -26.56 -3.81 -2.52
C MET A 1 -27.47 -3.49 -1.34
N ARG A 2 -27.41 -4.24 -0.23
CA ARG A 2 -28.22 -3.95 0.97
C ARG A 2 -27.75 -2.65 1.60
N ARG A 3 -28.70 -1.78 1.98
CA ARG A 3 -28.44 -0.60 2.83
C ARG A 3 -27.72 -1.08 4.09
N LEU A 4 -26.63 -0.41 4.47
CA LEU A 4 -26.13 -0.52 5.83
C LEU A 4 -27.25 -0.05 6.76
N PRO A 5 -27.59 -0.79 7.83
CA PRO A 5 -28.59 -0.31 8.77
C PRO A 5 -28.03 0.94 9.45
N VAL A 6 -28.86 1.99 9.56
CA VAL A 6 -28.55 3.31 10.17
C VAL A 6 -27.91 3.18 11.56
N THR A 7 -28.12 2.04 12.24
CA THR A 7 -27.53 1.67 13.52
C THR A 7 -26.00 1.55 13.52
N THR A 8 -25.36 1.17 12.40
CA THR A 8 -23.91 0.95 12.35
C THR A 8 -23.13 2.26 12.33
N SER A 9 -23.56 3.23 11.51
CA SER A 9 -22.94 4.57 11.45
C SER A 9 -23.06 5.34 12.77
N LEU A 10 -24.21 5.25 13.43
CA LEU A 10 -24.44 5.84 14.75
C LEU A 10 -23.54 5.23 15.84
N ALA A 11 -23.21 3.94 15.75
CA ALA A 11 -22.35 3.29 16.73
C ALA A 11 -20.86 3.64 16.56
N LEU A 12 -20.38 3.77 15.31
CA LEU A 12 -19.04 4.30 15.05
C LEU A 12 -18.96 5.77 15.50
N ALA A 13 -20.00 6.56 15.21
CA ALA A 13 -20.11 7.96 15.64
C ALA A 13 -20.14 8.12 17.17
N ALA A 14 -20.72 7.16 17.90
CA ALA A 14 -20.79 7.16 19.36
C ALA A 14 -19.42 7.01 20.04
N LEU A 15 -18.37 6.63 19.30
CA LEU A 15 -16.99 6.66 19.80
C LEU A 15 -16.49 8.08 20.07
N ARG A 16 -17.03 9.07 19.34
CA ARG A 16 -16.63 10.47 19.46
C ARG A 16 -17.11 11.02 20.80
N GLN A 17 -16.19 11.36 21.70
CA GLN A 17 -16.57 11.97 22.97
C GLN A 17 -16.99 13.44 22.76
N PRO A 18 -18.02 13.93 23.46
CA PRO A 18 -18.36 15.34 23.43
C PRO A 18 -17.23 16.13 24.11
N ARG A 19 -16.45 16.90 23.34
CA ARG A 19 -15.45 17.82 23.90
C ARG A 19 -16.15 18.83 24.80
N ARG A 20 -16.03 18.68 26.13
CA ARG A 20 -16.39 19.71 27.09
C ARG A 20 -15.51 20.93 26.83
N ARG A 21 -16.07 21.96 26.17
CA ARG A 21 -15.44 23.29 26.10
C ARG A 21 -15.36 23.83 27.53
N VAL A 22 -14.19 23.78 28.15
CA VAL A 22 -13.91 24.59 29.33
C VAL A 22 -13.74 26.02 28.83
N LEU A 23 -14.81 26.80 28.93
CA LEU A 23 -14.78 28.25 28.76
C LEU A 23 -14.00 28.85 29.95
N ALA A 24 -12.71 29.09 29.79
CA ALA A 24 -11.99 29.97 30.67
C ALA A 24 -12.32 31.41 30.26
N SER A 25 -13.21 32.07 30.99
CA SER A 25 -13.43 33.52 30.87
C SER A 25 -12.23 34.25 31.48
N ALA A 26 -11.60 35.13 30.70
CA ALA A 26 -10.83 36.23 31.27
C ALA A 26 -11.23 37.50 30.50
N ALA A 27 -12.00 38.34 31.20
CA ALA A 27 -12.37 39.67 30.76
C ALA A 27 -11.35 40.70 31.28
N SER A 28 -11.18 41.75 30.48
CA SER A 28 -10.68 43.10 30.82
C SER A 28 -9.14 43.22 30.93
N THR A 29 -8.46 44.22 30.37
CA THR A 29 -8.85 45.60 30.02
C THR A 29 -7.88 46.13 28.96
N GLY A 30 -8.37 46.92 28.01
CA GLY A 30 -7.58 47.45 26.90
C GLY A 30 -6.70 48.66 27.24
N LEU A 31 -5.69 48.89 26.39
CA LEU A 31 -5.20 50.22 26.06
C LEU A 31 -4.66 50.21 24.62
N LEU A 32 -5.30 51.03 23.77
CA LEU A 32 -4.91 51.34 22.39
C LEU A 32 -3.84 52.44 22.38
N LEU A 33 -2.86 52.36 21.47
CA LEU A 33 -2.16 53.46 20.76
C LEU A 33 -1.14 52.87 19.74
N PRO A 34 -0.68 53.63 18.71
CA PRO A 34 -0.92 53.29 17.31
C PRO A 34 0.25 52.61 16.58
N PHE A 35 -0.09 51.92 15.50
CA PHE A 35 0.82 51.33 14.53
C PHE A 35 1.52 52.39 13.66
N ALA A 36 2.85 52.42 13.69
CA ALA A 36 3.69 52.96 12.63
C ALA A 36 4.76 51.91 12.30
N GLY A 37 4.89 51.60 11.01
CA GLY A 37 5.50 50.36 10.54
C GLY A 37 7.02 50.26 10.62
N ARG A 38 7.49 49.03 10.47
CA ARG A 38 8.69 48.63 9.71
C ARG A 38 8.86 47.11 9.82
N MET A 39 8.97 46.44 8.68
CA MET A 39 9.71 45.19 8.61
C MET A 39 11.21 45.49 8.78
N PRO A 40 11.96 44.56 9.39
CA PRO A 40 12.94 43.87 8.57
C PRO A 40 13.06 42.36 8.87
N ALA A 41 13.47 41.66 7.83
CA ALA A 41 13.94 40.28 7.83
C ALA A 41 15.27 40.13 8.58
N ALA A 42 15.42 39.03 9.34
CA ALA A 42 16.66 38.28 9.53
C ALA A 42 16.39 37.08 10.47
N LEU A 43 16.36 35.86 9.94
CA LEU A 43 16.56 34.65 10.73
C LEU A 43 18.05 34.31 10.66
N ALA A 44 18.71 34.45 11.81
CA ALA A 44 20.10 34.10 12.01
C ALA A 44 20.27 32.57 12.02
N GLN A 45 21.31 32.12 11.32
CA GLN A 45 21.82 30.74 11.35
C GLN A 45 22.52 30.49 12.69
N THR A 46 22.17 29.41 13.37
CA THR A 46 22.99 28.84 14.44
C THR A 46 23.65 27.57 13.92
N THR A 47 24.95 27.65 13.69
CA THR A 47 25.84 26.53 13.36
C THR A 47 26.04 25.67 14.61
N GLY A 48 25.33 24.54 14.71
CA GLY A 48 25.66 23.45 15.62
C GLY A 48 26.43 22.37 14.87
N THR A 49 27.68 22.13 15.24
CA THR A 49 28.49 21.02 14.77
C THR A 49 27.83 19.68 15.15
N PRO A 50 27.74 18.69 14.24
CA PRO A 50 27.20 17.38 14.59
C PRO A 50 28.20 16.65 15.49
N SER A 51 27.79 16.41 16.74
CA SER A 51 28.46 15.46 17.61
C SER A 51 28.28 14.07 17.02
N VAL A 52 29.40 13.38 16.78
CA VAL A 52 29.46 12.00 16.34
C VAL A 52 28.84 11.13 17.44
N ALA A 53 27.55 10.81 17.29
CA ALA A 53 26.93 9.74 18.05
C ALA A 53 27.50 8.41 17.52
N THR A 54 28.28 7.76 18.38
CA THR A 54 28.81 6.43 18.20
C THR A 54 27.73 5.44 17.77
N ALA A 55 28.07 4.64 16.77
CA ALA A 55 27.26 3.57 16.21
C ALA A 55 26.79 2.58 17.29
N ALA A 56 25.57 2.80 17.81
CA ALA A 56 24.84 1.80 18.55
C ALA A 56 23.94 1.03 17.56
N THR A 57 24.49 -0.07 17.05
CA THR A 57 23.82 -1.27 16.51
C THR A 57 22.35 -1.11 16.05
N VAL A 58 22.18 -0.72 14.79
CA VAL A 58 20.93 -0.83 13.99
C VAL A 58 20.60 -2.30 13.63
N ALA A 59 21.38 -3.27 14.13
CA ALA A 59 21.35 -4.68 13.73
C ALA A 59 20.17 -5.52 14.28
N ASP A 60 19.17 -4.91 14.92
CA ASP A 60 18.18 -5.64 15.74
C ASP A 60 16.71 -5.46 15.39
N ALA A 61 16.33 -4.69 14.36
CA ALA A 61 14.91 -4.56 13.99
C ALA A 61 14.55 -5.53 12.86
N VAL A 62 13.81 -6.61 13.18
CA VAL A 62 13.06 -7.38 12.18
C VAL A 62 11.74 -6.62 11.97
N PRO A 63 11.47 -5.97 10.82
CA PRO A 63 10.40 -4.97 10.72
C PRO A 63 8.98 -5.54 10.77
N ASP A 64 8.83 -6.85 10.61
CA ASP A 64 7.57 -7.52 10.27
C ASP A 64 7.76 -9.03 10.46
N TRP A 65 6.81 -9.75 11.04
CA TRP A 65 6.93 -11.21 11.13
C TRP A 65 5.61 -11.97 11.07
N PRO A 66 5.61 -13.18 10.48
CA PRO A 66 4.46 -14.06 10.50
C PRO A 66 4.19 -14.53 11.94
N ILE A 67 2.92 -14.68 12.27
CA ILE A 67 2.46 -15.26 13.53
C ILE A 67 1.43 -16.36 13.23
N PRO A 68 1.08 -17.23 14.19
CA PRO A 68 0.01 -18.20 13.98
C PRO A 68 -1.26 -17.50 13.48
N GLU A 69 -1.82 -17.99 12.37
CA GLU A 69 -3.03 -17.43 11.75
C GLU A 69 -2.95 -15.95 11.33
N GLY A 70 -1.76 -15.34 11.25
CA GLY A 70 -1.66 -13.90 11.03
C GLY A 70 -0.29 -13.36 10.66
N HIS A 71 -0.18 -12.03 10.75
CA HIS A 71 1.05 -11.29 10.56
C HIS A 71 1.12 -10.10 11.52
N PHE A 72 2.32 -9.80 12.02
CA PHE A 72 2.60 -8.65 12.86
C PHE A 72 3.37 -7.59 12.09
N TYR A 73 2.99 -6.33 12.28
CA TYR A 73 3.51 -5.18 11.55
C TYR A 73 4.06 -4.09 12.48
N THR A 74 5.32 -3.67 12.31
CA THR A 74 5.92 -2.60 13.17
C THR A 74 5.88 -1.20 12.53
N GLN A 75 5.52 -1.06 11.26
CA GLN A 75 5.75 0.17 10.46
C GLN A 75 4.97 1.40 10.94
N THR A 76 3.89 1.18 11.68
CA THR A 76 2.99 2.23 12.16
C THR A 76 3.08 2.44 13.67
N ALA A 77 4.00 1.73 14.35
CA ALA A 77 4.31 2.02 15.73
C ALA A 77 4.97 3.40 15.84
N PRO A 78 4.64 4.21 16.86
CA PRO A 78 5.33 5.48 17.12
C PRO A 78 6.84 5.29 17.27
N GLU A 79 7.64 6.25 16.83
CA GLU A 79 9.10 6.21 16.99
C GLU A 79 9.56 6.07 18.45
N THR A 80 8.71 6.51 19.39
CA THR A 80 8.94 6.40 20.84
C THR A 80 8.57 5.04 21.42
N ALA A 81 7.94 4.15 20.64
CA ALA A 81 7.53 2.85 21.11
C ALA A 81 8.75 1.93 21.33
N PRO A 82 8.68 0.98 22.28
CA PRO A 82 9.73 -0.04 22.44
C PRO A 82 9.97 -0.79 21.13
N LYS A 83 11.19 -1.34 20.95
CA LYS A 83 11.48 -2.24 19.83
C LYS A 83 10.46 -3.40 19.78
N ASP A 84 10.18 -3.88 18.57
CA ASP A 84 9.22 -4.97 18.30
C ASP A 84 7.79 -4.68 18.77
N THR A 85 7.39 -3.41 18.70
CA THR A 85 6.03 -2.95 18.98
C THR A 85 5.32 -2.66 17.66
N GLY A 86 4.02 -2.93 17.59
CA GLY A 86 3.28 -2.88 16.33
C GLY A 86 1.84 -3.38 16.46
N PHE A 87 1.27 -3.79 15.33
CA PHE A 87 -0.11 -4.26 15.24
C PHE A 87 -0.20 -5.59 14.50
N THR A 88 -1.12 -6.43 14.97
CA THR A 88 -1.41 -7.72 14.36
C THR A 88 -2.58 -7.66 13.40
N VAL A 89 -2.48 -8.35 12.27
CA VAL A 89 -3.62 -8.77 11.43
C VAL A 89 -3.65 -10.29 11.43
N ASP A 90 -4.62 -10.91 12.11
CA ASP A 90 -4.71 -12.37 12.25
C ASP A 90 -6.07 -12.94 11.85
N ASN A 91 -6.32 -14.23 12.12
CA ASN A 91 -7.64 -14.87 12.01
C ASN A 91 -8.24 -15.30 13.37
N ALA A 92 -7.71 -14.78 14.48
CA ALA A 92 -8.12 -15.19 15.83
C ALA A 92 -9.62 -14.92 16.07
N GLY A 93 -10.26 -15.79 16.85
CA GLY A 93 -11.69 -15.68 17.17
C GLY A 93 -12.63 -16.04 16.01
N GLY A 94 -12.13 -16.68 14.94
CA GLY A 94 -12.93 -17.04 13.77
C GLY A 94 -13.20 -15.86 12.82
N ILE A 95 -12.53 -14.73 13.03
CA ILE A 95 -12.64 -13.52 12.21
C ILE A 95 -11.52 -13.59 11.17
N GLY A 96 -11.85 -13.88 9.91
CA GLY A 96 -10.87 -14.14 8.83
C GLY A 96 -10.12 -12.92 8.32
N LEU A 97 -9.65 -12.04 9.20
CA LEU A 97 -9.12 -10.73 8.84
C LEU A 97 -7.84 -10.83 8.02
N TRP A 98 -6.88 -11.68 8.43
CA TRP A 98 -5.64 -11.90 7.71
C TRP A 98 -5.86 -12.49 6.31
N ARG A 99 -6.75 -13.50 6.21
CA ARG A 99 -7.14 -14.10 4.93
C ARG A 99 -7.59 -13.03 3.94
N ASP A 100 -8.55 -12.21 4.34
CA ASP A 100 -9.19 -11.27 3.43
C ASP A 100 -8.36 -10.00 3.22
N TYR A 101 -7.60 -9.56 4.22
CA TYR A 101 -6.63 -8.47 4.07
C TYR A 101 -5.63 -8.78 2.97
N ARG A 102 -5.11 -10.02 2.89
CA ARG A 102 -4.25 -10.46 1.79
C ARG A 102 -4.98 -10.48 0.44
N THR A 103 -6.21 -10.98 0.39
CA THR A 103 -7.02 -11.02 -0.85
C THR A 103 -7.41 -9.61 -1.33
N LEU A 104 -7.48 -8.64 -0.43
CA LEU A 104 -7.66 -7.22 -0.73
C LEU A 104 -6.36 -6.51 -1.14
N GLY A 105 -5.23 -7.24 -1.19
CA GLY A 105 -3.93 -6.73 -1.63
C GLY A 105 -2.99 -6.30 -0.50
N GLY A 106 -3.36 -6.51 0.76
CA GLY A 106 -2.50 -6.32 1.94
C GLY A 106 -1.92 -4.90 2.06
N PRO A 107 -0.69 -4.75 2.59
CA PRO A 107 -0.07 -3.44 2.78
C PRO A 107 0.10 -2.66 1.47
N ALA A 108 0.29 -3.35 0.35
CA ALA A 108 0.47 -2.72 -0.96
C ALA A 108 -0.78 -1.95 -1.42
N GLN A 109 -1.97 -2.38 -1.00
CA GLN A 109 -3.24 -1.80 -1.47
C GLN A 109 -4.02 -1.08 -0.38
N LEU A 110 -3.84 -1.47 0.88
CA LEU A 110 -4.58 -0.94 2.03
C LEU A 110 -3.65 -0.23 3.04
N GLY A 111 -2.33 -0.29 2.85
CA GLY A 111 -1.34 0.17 3.82
C GLY A 111 -1.28 -0.70 5.08
N TYR A 112 -0.34 -0.40 5.96
CA TYR A 112 -0.12 -1.15 7.20
C TYR A 112 -1.25 -0.92 8.21
N PRO A 113 -1.53 -1.86 9.12
CA PRO A 113 -2.50 -1.66 10.20
C PRO A 113 -2.08 -0.48 11.08
N VAL A 114 -3.01 0.40 11.44
CA VAL A 114 -2.77 1.54 12.35
C VAL A 114 -3.50 1.37 13.68
N SER A 115 -4.13 0.21 13.87
CA SER A 115 -4.89 -0.13 15.07
C SER A 115 -4.90 -1.64 15.29
N SER A 116 -5.13 -2.05 16.53
CA SER A 116 -5.65 -3.37 16.88
C SER A 116 -7.11 -3.48 16.49
N ARG A 117 -7.67 -4.70 16.48
CA ARG A 117 -9.11 -4.86 16.31
C ARG A 117 -9.88 -4.16 17.41
N PHE A 118 -11.04 -3.63 17.06
CA PHE A 118 -11.97 -3.05 18.01
C PHE A 118 -13.41 -3.34 17.61
N ASP A 119 -14.27 -3.49 18.61
CA ASP A 119 -15.68 -3.76 18.42
C ASP A 119 -16.51 -2.50 18.69
N THR A 120 -17.41 -2.16 17.77
CA THR A 120 -18.43 -1.15 18.01
C THR A 120 -19.68 -1.47 17.20
N GLY A 121 -20.86 -1.15 17.72
CA GLY A 121 -22.12 -1.42 17.02
C GLY A 121 -22.41 -2.90 16.73
N GLY A 122 -21.73 -3.82 17.42
CA GLY A 122 -21.83 -5.26 17.16
C GLY A 122 -21.01 -5.76 15.97
N GLU A 123 -20.15 -4.91 15.39
CA GLU A 123 -19.23 -5.26 14.31
C GLU A 123 -17.78 -5.12 14.79
N THR A 124 -16.92 -5.99 14.28
CA THR A 124 -15.47 -5.92 14.52
C THR A 124 -14.80 -5.18 13.39
N TYR A 125 -13.97 -4.21 13.75
CA TYR A 125 -13.21 -3.38 12.81
C TYR A 125 -11.71 -3.47 13.04
N GLN A 126 -10.95 -3.13 12.00
CA GLN A 126 -9.54 -2.78 12.14
C GLN A 126 -9.15 -1.75 11.09
N ALA A 127 -8.53 -0.66 11.52
CA ALA A 127 -8.06 0.39 10.63
C ALA A 127 -6.64 0.10 10.10
N THR A 128 -6.44 0.40 8.82
CA THR A 128 -5.16 0.46 8.12
C THR A 128 -4.91 1.89 7.65
N GLN A 129 -3.72 2.18 7.11
CA GLN A 129 -3.41 3.54 6.63
C GLN A 129 -4.42 4.05 5.59
N ALA A 130 -4.91 3.18 4.70
CA ALA A 130 -5.78 3.57 3.59
C ALA A 130 -7.22 3.02 3.66
N ALA A 131 -7.60 2.25 4.68
CA ALA A 131 -8.93 1.66 4.78
C ALA A 131 -9.37 1.37 6.22
N LEU A 132 -10.68 1.25 6.41
CA LEU A 132 -11.28 0.63 7.60
C LEU A 132 -11.85 -0.72 7.20
N LEU A 133 -11.33 -1.79 7.77
CA LEU A 133 -11.82 -3.15 7.54
C LEU A 133 -12.93 -3.46 8.53
N SER A 134 -13.98 -4.14 8.07
CA SER A 134 -15.12 -4.57 8.87
C SER A 134 -15.39 -6.05 8.66
N TRP A 135 -15.62 -6.79 9.74
CA TRP A 135 -15.99 -8.21 9.67
C TRP A 135 -17.49 -8.37 9.48
N ASN A 136 -17.89 -8.91 8.33
CA ASN A 136 -19.27 -9.28 8.05
C ASN A 136 -19.50 -10.74 8.46
N ALA A 137 -19.99 -10.96 9.68
CA ALA A 137 -20.21 -12.30 10.23
C ALA A 137 -21.21 -13.13 9.41
N ALA A 138 -22.26 -12.49 8.86
CA ALA A 138 -23.25 -13.18 8.04
C ALA A 138 -22.69 -13.66 6.70
N ALA A 139 -21.76 -12.90 6.12
CA ALA A 139 -21.08 -13.24 4.88
C ALA A 139 -19.80 -14.06 5.09
N GLY A 140 -19.32 -14.18 6.33
CA GLY A 140 -18.07 -14.87 6.67
C GLY A 140 -16.83 -14.27 6.01
N ARG A 141 -16.82 -12.95 5.77
CA ARG A 141 -15.71 -12.23 5.11
C ARG A 141 -15.52 -10.81 5.63
N VAL A 142 -14.33 -10.27 5.41
CA VAL A 142 -14.03 -8.84 5.58
C VAL A 142 -14.52 -8.04 4.38
N GLU A 143 -15.09 -6.88 4.68
CA GLU A 143 -15.46 -5.85 3.72
C GLU A 143 -14.78 -4.53 4.09
N ILE A 144 -14.47 -3.70 3.10
CA ILE A 144 -13.99 -2.34 3.37
C ILE A 144 -15.20 -1.51 3.76
N HIS A 145 -15.16 -0.94 4.96
CA HIS A 145 -16.22 -0.10 5.49
C HIS A 145 -16.32 1.21 4.69
N PRO A 146 -17.53 1.67 4.32
CA PRO A 146 -17.72 2.93 3.60
C PRO A 146 -17.58 4.12 4.55
N VAL A 147 -16.34 4.39 4.94
CA VAL A 147 -15.97 5.44 5.90
C VAL A 147 -16.50 6.80 5.50
N PHE A 148 -16.43 7.15 4.22
CA PHE A 148 -16.82 8.47 3.74
C PHE A 148 -18.32 8.65 3.66
N ARG A 149 -19.08 7.55 3.51
CA ARG A 149 -20.53 7.59 3.71
C ARG A 149 -20.86 7.84 5.18
N THR A 150 -20.20 7.11 6.08
CA THR A 150 -20.40 7.27 7.53
C THR A 150 -20.09 8.71 7.96
N LEU A 151 -18.99 9.30 7.48
CA LEU A 151 -18.60 10.67 7.79
C LEU A 151 -19.59 11.72 7.25
N ALA A 152 -20.18 11.50 6.08
CA ALA A 152 -21.24 12.36 5.56
C ALA A 152 -22.52 12.28 6.41
N GLU A 153 -22.90 11.08 6.84
CA GLU A 153 -24.09 10.85 7.68
C GLU A 153 -24.00 11.53 9.06
N ILE A 154 -22.79 11.83 9.54
CA ILE A 154 -22.54 12.54 10.80
C ILE A 154 -22.11 14.01 10.60
N ASP A 155 -22.41 14.56 9.43
CA ASP A 155 -22.23 15.98 9.09
C ASP A 155 -20.78 16.47 9.23
N LEU A 156 -19.82 15.66 8.79
CA LEU A 156 -18.40 16.02 8.78
C LEU A 156 -17.89 16.50 7.42
N ASP A 157 -18.76 16.72 6.43
CA ASP A 157 -18.35 17.15 5.09
C ASP A 157 -17.58 18.49 5.10
N GLY A 158 -17.96 19.44 5.97
CA GLY A 158 -17.20 20.69 6.12
C GLY A 158 -15.79 20.49 6.70
N LEU A 159 -15.60 19.50 7.59
CA LEU A 159 -14.27 19.15 8.11
C LEU A 159 -13.44 18.46 7.02
N LEU A 160 -14.05 17.60 6.22
CA LEU A 160 -13.39 16.91 5.11
C LEU A 160 -12.94 17.89 4.02
N GLU A 161 -13.79 18.85 3.67
CA GLU A 161 -13.45 19.92 2.71
C GLU A 161 -12.26 20.74 3.19
N ALA A 162 -12.20 21.09 4.48
CA ALA A 162 -11.06 21.76 5.08
C ALA A 162 -9.75 20.94 5.03
N ARG A 163 -9.83 19.62 4.80
CA ARG A 163 -8.70 18.70 4.60
C ARG A 163 -8.44 18.36 3.13
N GLY A 164 -9.07 19.06 2.20
CA GLY A 164 -8.89 18.84 0.76
C GLY A 164 -9.59 17.59 0.24
N ILE A 165 -10.64 17.15 0.93
CA ILE A 165 -11.49 16.04 0.51
C ILE A 165 -12.82 16.63 0.00
N PRO A 166 -13.26 16.34 -1.24
CA PRO A 166 -14.49 16.87 -1.78
C PRO A 166 -15.72 16.62 -0.87
N PRO A 167 -16.64 17.60 -0.76
CA PRO A 167 -17.93 17.37 -0.11
C PRO A 167 -18.75 16.34 -0.91
N THR A 168 -19.80 15.80 -0.27
CA THR A 168 -20.75 14.94 -0.96
C THR A 168 -21.44 15.73 -2.08
N ASP A 169 -21.57 15.12 -3.26
CA ASP A 169 -22.22 15.76 -4.41
C ASP A 169 -23.67 16.14 -4.08
N PRO A 170 -24.15 17.36 -4.42
CA PRO A 170 -25.52 17.76 -4.14
C PRO A 170 -26.57 16.78 -4.68
N GLU A 171 -26.31 16.16 -5.83
CA GLU A 171 -27.22 15.17 -6.43
C GLU A 171 -27.37 13.93 -5.52
N LEU A 172 -26.30 13.52 -4.83
CA LEU A 172 -26.32 12.41 -3.87
C LEU A 172 -26.96 12.80 -2.52
N ILE A 173 -26.87 14.08 -2.15
CA ILE A 173 -27.56 14.62 -0.97
C ILE A 173 -29.07 14.63 -1.20
N GLU A 174 -29.51 15.09 -2.38
CA GLU A 174 -30.92 15.14 -2.77
C GLU A 174 -31.51 13.74 -2.95
N ASP A 175 -30.76 12.82 -3.58
CA ASP A 175 -31.15 11.41 -3.73
C ASP A 175 -30.05 10.45 -3.24
N PRO A 176 -30.09 10.03 -1.96
CA PRO A 176 -29.17 9.03 -1.43
C PRO A 176 -29.26 7.65 -2.10
N ALA A 177 -30.28 7.40 -2.92
CA ALA A 177 -30.50 6.16 -3.66
C ALA A 177 -30.12 6.26 -5.15
N LEU A 178 -29.34 7.28 -5.53
CA LEU A 178 -28.84 7.44 -6.90
C LEU A 178 -28.29 6.13 -7.50
N PRO A 179 -28.62 5.82 -8.77
CA PRO A 179 -28.11 4.62 -9.43
C PRO A 179 -26.57 4.60 -9.50
N ASP A 180 -25.99 3.40 -9.38
CA ASP A 180 -24.56 3.17 -9.51
C ASP A 180 -24.01 3.75 -10.83
N GLU A 181 -24.75 3.60 -11.95
CA GLU A 181 -24.35 4.12 -13.26
C GLU A 181 -24.24 5.66 -13.25
N THR A 182 -25.18 6.35 -12.61
CA THR A 182 -25.14 7.81 -12.45
C THR A 182 -23.89 8.22 -11.67
N ARG A 183 -23.62 7.56 -10.54
CA ARG A 183 -22.43 7.86 -9.72
C ARG A 183 -21.13 7.54 -10.48
N LEU A 184 -21.08 6.43 -11.20
CA LEU A 184 -19.92 6.02 -12.02
C LEU A 184 -19.66 6.99 -13.18
N SER A 185 -20.69 7.69 -13.68
CA SER A 185 -20.53 8.74 -14.70
C SER A 185 -19.70 9.94 -14.20
N TRP A 186 -19.56 10.11 -12.88
CA TRP A 186 -18.75 11.18 -12.27
C TRP A 186 -17.24 10.93 -12.34
N LEU A 187 -16.80 9.77 -12.82
CA LEU A 187 -15.39 9.48 -13.14
C LEU A 187 -14.93 10.23 -14.41
N THR A 188 -15.03 11.56 -14.39
CA THR A 188 -14.79 12.42 -15.55
C THR A 188 -13.32 12.67 -15.83
N ASN A 189 -12.44 12.51 -14.83
CA ASN A 189 -11.00 12.60 -15.03
C ASN A 189 -10.42 11.24 -15.46
N PRO A 190 -9.70 11.16 -16.59
CA PRO A 190 -9.24 9.89 -17.14
C PRO A 190 -8.22 9.16 -16.24
N TYR A 191 -7.34 9.88 -15.53
CA TYR A 191 -6.35 9.26 -14.64
C TYR A 191 -7.01 8.67 -13.39
N LEU A 192 -7.96 9.39 -12.79
CA LEU A 192 -8.75 8.88 -11.67
C LEU A 192 -9.65 7.72 -12.10
N ALA A 193 -10.24 7.79 -13.30
CA ALA A 193 -11.04 6.70 -13.86
C ALA A 193 -10.22 5.43 -14.10
N ILE A 194 -8.97 5.55 -14.60
CA ILE A 194 -8.06 4.42 -14.77
C ILE A 194 -7.68 3.82 -13.40
N ALA A 195 -7.29 4.67 -12.45
CA ALA A 195 -6.94 4.24 -11.09
C ALA A 195 -8.10 3.55 -10.37
N TYR A 196 -9.33 4.06 -10.58
CA TYR A 196 -10.55 3.47 -10.06
C TYR A 196 -10.82 2.10 -10.68
N ARG A 197 -10.83 1.98 -12.01
CA ARG A 197 -11.21 0.74 -12.70
C ARG A 197 -10.23 -0.40 -12.42
N GLY A 198 -8.96 -0.09 -12.13
CA GLY A 198 -7.93 -1.11 -11.87
C GLY A 198 -7.70 -2.03 -13.07
N ALA A 199 -7.03 -3.16 -12.83
CA ALA A 199 -6.71 -4.13 -13.89
C ALA A 199 -7.83 -5.15 -14.16
N ALA A 200 -8.79 -5.31 -13.24
CA ALA A 200 -9.87 -6.27 -13.32
C ALA A 200 -11.24 -5.59 -13.15
N GLU A 201 -12.22 -6.03 -13.92
CA GLU A 201 -13.58 -5.50 -13.88
C GLU A 201 -14.21 -5.66 -12.48
N GLY A 202 -14.78 -4.59 -11.93
CA GLY A 202 -15.42 -4.57 -10.61
C GLY A 202 -14.48 -4.36 -9.41
N ASP A 203 -13.16 -4.38 -9.62
CA ASP A 203 -12.19 -4.20 -8.53
C ASP A 203 -12.28 -2.81 -7.89
N GLY A 204 -12.54 -1.78 -8.71
CA GLY A 204 -12.75 -0.41 -8.25
C GLY A 204 -13.88 -0.22 -7.26
N GLN A 205 -15.06 -0.76 -7.57
CA GLN A 205 -16.22 -0.63 -6.68
C GLN A 205 -16.02 -1.41 -5.39
N ARG A 206 -15.39 -2.59 -5.46
CA ARG A 206 -15.05 -3.38 -4.26
C ARG A 206 -14.05 -2.64 -3.37
N ARG A 207 -13.10 -1.93 -3.97
CA ARG A 207 -11.99 -1.29 -3.25
C ARG A 207 -12.31 0.10 -2.75
N TYR A 208 -12.75 0.97 -3.65
CA TYR A 208 -12.96 2.39 -3.37
C TYR A 208 -14.43 2.70 -3.07
N GLY A 209 -15.37 1.81 -3.42
CA GLY A 209 -16.81 2.10 -3.35
C GLY A 209 -17.26 2.99 -4.50
N LEU A 210 -18.52 3.45 -4.51
CA LEU A 210 -19.02 4.30 -5.59
C LEU A 210 -18.57 5.75 -5.38
N PRO A 211 -18.40 6.54 -6.47
CA PRO A 211 -18.12 7.97 -6.36
C PRO A 211 -19.16 8.69 -5.49
N MET A 212 -18.69 9.50 -4.55
CA MET A 212 -19.55 10.40 -3.74
C MET A 212 -19.42 11.85 -4.21
N SER A 213 -18.42 12.16 -5.02
CA SER A 213 -18.18 13.49 -5.58
C SER A 213 -17.74 13.41 -7.03
N ARG A 214 -17.90 14.53 -7.75
CA ARG A 214 -17.09 14.83 -8.95
C ARG A 214 -15.64 15.19 -8.53
N PRO A 215 -14.64 15.09 -9.42
CA PRO A 215 -13.28 15.51 -9.10
C PRO A 215 -13.20 17.02 -8.83
N LEU A 216 -12.55 17.41 -7.74
CA LEU A 216 -12.37 18.80 -7.33
C LEU A 216 -10.91 19.12 -7.03
N ARG A 217 -10.44 20.31 -7.41
CA ARG A 217 -9.03 20.71 -7.26
C ARG A 217 -8.79 21.35 -5.89
N TYR A 218 -7.76 20.87 -5.20
CA TYR A 218 -7.24 21.43 -3.97
C TYR A 218 -5.75 21.69 -4.13
N GLY A 219 -5.40 22.92 -4.49
CA GLY A 219 -4.01 23.33 -4.73
C GLY A 219 -3.28 22.38 -5.69
N PRO A 220 -2.28 21.62 -5.21
CA PRO A 220 -1.44 20.78 -6.04
C PRO A 220 -2.06 19.46 -6.51
N TYR A 221 -3.28 19.11 -6.11
CA TYR A 221 -3.93 17.87 -6.55
C TYR A 221 -5.41 18.03 -6.90
N LEU A 222 -5.91 17.11 -7.71
CA LEU A 222 -7.32 16.85 -7.95
C LEU A 222 -7.75 15.68 -7.06
N ALA A 223 -8.79 15.85 -6.25
CA ALA A 223 -9.31 14.80 -5.39
C ALA A 223 -10.70 14.35 -5.88
N GLN A 224 -10.96 13.05 -5.79
CA GLN A 224 -12.30 12.49 -5.93
C GLN A 224 -12.60 11.58 -4.76
N ARG A 225 -13.75 11.80 -4.14
CA ARG A 225 -14.22 11.04 -2.99
C ARG A 225 -15.11 9.89 -3.43
N PHE A 226 -14.93 8.74 -2.80
CA PHE A 226 -15.71 7.52 -2.98
C PHE A 226 -16.20 7.03 -1.61
N ASP A 227 -17.10 6.04 -1.57
CA ASP A 227 -17.65 5.55 -0.29
C ASP A 227 -16.56 5.09 0.69
N ASN A 228 -15.48 4.47 0.20
CA ASN A 228 -14.45 3.81 1.02
C ASN A 228 -13.11 4.55 1.03
N ALA A 229 -12.85 5.41 0.03
CA ALA A 229 -11.54 5.99 -0.23
C ALA A 229 -11.63 7.38 -0.86
N VAL A 230 -10.51 8.10 -0.88
CA VAL A 230 -10.32 9.31 -1.69
C VAL A 230 -9.09 9.11 -2.56
N LEU A 231 -9.26 9.25 -3.88
CA LEU A 231 -8.15 9.25 -4.82
C LEU A 231 -7.68 10.69 -5.04
N GLN A 232 -6.38 10.92 -4.93
CA GLN A 232 -5.72 12.20 -5.14
C GLN A 232 -4.75 12.10 -6.32
N LEU A 233 -5.09 12.74 -7.43
CA LEU A 233 -4.21 12.94 -8.58
C LEU A 233 -3.38 14.20 -8.35
N TRP A 234 -2.09 14.05 -8.09
CA TRP A 234 -1.16 15.17 -7.98
C TRP A 234 -0.96 15.82 -9.35
N LEU A 235 -1.14 17.12 -9.43
CA LEU A 235 -1.01 17.95 -10.63
C LEU A 235 0.32 18.70 -10.66
N ASP A 236 0.86 18.99 -9.47
CA ASP A 236 2.14 19.65 -9.26
C ASP A 236 3.09 18.70 -8.52
N ASP A 237 4.40 18.86 -8.75
CA ASP A 237 5.41 18.15 -7.96
C ASP A 237 5.45 18.71 -6.53
N VAL A 238 5.33 17.83 -5.54
CA VAL A 238 5.52 18.15 -4.12
C VAL A 238 6.58 17.24 -3.52
N SER A 239 7.06 17.57 -2.32
CA SER A 239 8.09 16.75 -1.66
C SER A 239 7.65 15.30 -1.54
N GLY A 240 8.36 14.40 -2.25
CA GLY A 240 8.10 12.96 -2.26
C GLY A 240 6.96 12.48 -3.17
N ILE A 241 6.24 13.36 -3.88
CA ILE A 241 5.16 12.95 -4.80
C ILE A 241 5.21 13.79 -6.09
N SER A 242 5.36 13.12 -7.22
CA SER A 242 5.42 13.77 -8.53
C SER A 242 4.04 14.05 -9.12
N ALA A 243 3.95 15.07 -9.96
CA ALA A 243 2.79 15.32 -10.80
C ALA A 243 2.44 14.09 -11.65
N GLY A 244 1.14 13.87 -11.87
CA GLY A 244 0.58 12.69 -12.54
C GLY A 244 0.39 11.47 -11.64
N THR A 245 0.88 11.49 -10.39
CA THR A 245 0.72 10.38 -9.45
C THR A 245 -0.69 10.36 -8.87
N VAL A 246 -1.33 9.18 -8.85
CA VAL A 246 -2.56 8.96 -8.07
C VAL A 246 -2.20 8.30 -6.75
N THR A 247 -2.61 8.91 -5.65
CA THR A 247 -2.41 8.41 -4.28
C THR A 247 -3.74 8.26 -3.57
N LEU A 248 -3.73 7.56 -2.43
CA LEU A 248 -4.88 7.46 -1.54
C LEU A 248 -4.71 8.47 -0.39
N ALA A 249 -5.81 9.12 0.00
CA ALA A 249 -5.82 9.83 1.27
C ALA A 249 -5.65 8.85 2.44
N GLN A 250 -4.96 9.29 3.49
CA GLN A 250 -4.68 8.49 4.69
C GLN A 250 -5.94 8.34 5.56
N VAL A 251 -6.81 7.39 5.20
CA VAL A 251 -8.08 7.10 5.91
C VAL A 251 -7.85 6.80 7.38
N GLY A 252 -6.83 6.01 7.73
CA GLY A 252 -6.55 5.66 9.12
C GLY A 252 -6.19 6.88 9.97
N GLU A 253 -5.46 7.83 9.38
CA GLU A 253 -5.10 9.09 10.02
C GLU A 253 -6.32 10.00 10.23
N LEU A 254 -7.17 10.11 9.20
CA LEU A 254 -8.41 10.85 9.28
C LEU A 254 -9.32 10.30 10.39
N LEU A 255 -9.49 8.98 10.45
CA LEU A 255 -10.30 8.31 11.47
C LEU A 255 -9.77 8.53 12.89
N ARG A 256 -8.44 8.56 13.06
CA ARG A 256 -7.79 8.92 14.32
C ARG A 256 -8.10 10.37 14.71
N GLU A 257 -8.00 11.30 13.77
CA GLU A 257 -8.27 12.72 14.01
C GLU A 257 -9.72 12.98 14.44
N VAL A 258 -10.68 12.32 13.78
CA VAL A 258 -12.11 12.49 14.08
C VAL A 258 -12.59 11.61 15.24
N GLU A 259 -11.66 10.93 15.94
CA GLU A 259 -11.93 10.11 17.13
C GLU A 259 -12.88 8.94 16.85
N LEU A 260 -12.79 8.33 15.66
CA LEU A 260 -13.55 7.14 15.23
C LEU A 260 -12.77 5.83 15.37
N ILE A 261 -11.58 5.88 15.97
CA ILE A 261 -10.83 4.70 16.42
C ILE A 261 -10.69 4.82 17.94
N PRO A 262 -11.11 3.82 18.73
CA PRO A 262 -10.96 3.86 20.17
C PRO A 262 -9.48 3.99 20.58
N GLU A 263 -9.21 4.76 21.64
CA GLU A 263 -7.82 5.01 22.09
C GLU A 263 -7.06 3.72 22.40
N HIS A 264 -7.71 2.72 23.00
CA HIS A 264 -7.10 1.43 23.28
C HIS A 264 -6.69 0.66 22.01
N ALA A 265 -7.41 0.86 20.90
CA ALA A 265 -7.11 0.21 19.62
C ALA A 265 -5.91 0.87 18.94
N LEU A 266 -5.64 2.14 19.22
CA LEU A 266 -4.46 2.86 18.71
C LEU A 266 -3.17 2.50 19.46
N GLN A 267 -3.26 1.80 20.59
CA GLN A 267 -2.08 1.36 21.32
C GLN A 267 -1.45 0.15 20.61
N PRO A 268 -0.22 0.28 20.08
CA PRO A 268 0.48 -0.86 19.52
C PRO A 268 0.91 -1.78 20.66
N HIS A 269 1.07 -3.06 20.36
CA HIS A 269 1.39 -4.08 21.35
C HIS A 269 2.72 -4.76 21.01
N ALA A 270 3.31 -5.40 22.02
CA ALA A 270 4.54 -6.16 21.85
C ALA A 270 4.33 -7.37 20.93
N ALA A 271 5.41 -7.78 20.28
CA ALA A 271 5.47 -8.97 19.47
C ALA A 271 4.96 -10.24 20.14
N PRO A 272 4.12 -11.05 19.46
CA PRO A 272 3.85 -12.41 19.89
C PRO A 272 5.15 -13.24 19.92
N ALA A 273 5.41 -13.94 21.02
CA ALA A 273 6.60 -14.77 21.20
C ALA A 273 6.47 -16.17 20.52
N PRO A 274 7.60 -16.79 20.12
CA PRO A 274 8.98 -16.30 20.22
C PRO A 274 9.40 -15.44 19.02
N ARG A 275 10.18 -14.39 19.31
CA ARG A 275 10.89 -13.57 18.32
C ARG A 275 11.76 -14.48 17.44
N PRO A 276 11.62 -14.46 16.09
CA PRO A 276 12.55 -15.15 15.21
C PRO A 276 13.98 -14.62 15.43
N ALA A 277 14.99 -15.49 15.47
CA ALA A 277 16.37 -15.06 15.67
C ALA A 277 16.81 -14.11 14.53
N PRO A 278 17.55 -13.02 14.84
CA PRO A 278 18.16 -12.17 13.81
C PRO A 278 19.02 -13.04 12.87
N ILE A 279 18.82 -12.90 11.57
CA ILE A 279 19.67 -13.59 10.58
C ILE A 279 21.05 -12.91 10.63
N PRO A 280 22.14 -13.63 10.96
CA PRO A 280 23.47 -13.02 11.07
C PRO A 280 23.95 -12.46 9.72
N PRO A 281 24.73 -11.35 9.69
CA PRO A 281 25.11 -10.61 8.47
C PRO A 281 26.04 -11.35 7.48
N THR A 282 26.24 -12.66 7.62
CA THR A 282 27.21 -13.43 6.82
C THR A 282 26.65 -14.74 6.29
N ALA A 283 25.35 -14.99 6.44
CA ALA A 283 24.71 -16.05 5.69
C ALA A 283 24.50 -15.57 4.24
N ILE A 284 25.35 -16.05 3.32
CA ILE A 284 25.07 -16.09 1.88
C ILE A 284 23.68 -16.70 1.73
N VAL A 285 22.62 -15.90 1.60
CA VAL A 285 21.22 -16.33 1.70
C VAL A 285 20.98 -17.60 0.86
N PRO A 286 20.81 -18.78 1.49
CA PRO A 286 20.22 -19.92 0.83
C PRO A 286 18.77 -20.01 1.32
N ALA A 287 17.83 -19.90 0.37
CA ALA A 287 16.44 -20.33 0.46
C ALA A 287 15.60 -19.81 1.66
N VAL A 288 14.80 -18.75 1.41
CA VAL A 288 13.40 -18.81 1.86
C VAL A 288 12.57 -19.44 0.72
N ALA A 289 13.00 -20.63 0.33
CA ALA A 289 12.05 -21.56 -0.22
C ALA A 289 11.34 -22.19 1.01
N GLY A 290 10.15 -21.71 1.37
CA GLY A 290 9.14 -22.65 1.88
C GLY A 290 9.01 -23.88 0.95
N ALA A 291 8.18 -24.87 1.23
CA ALA A 291 8.01 -26.00 0.31
C ALA A 291 7.80 -25.50 -1.13
N ALA A 292 8.70 -25.85 -2.05
CA ALA A 292 8.62 -25.41 -3.43
C ALA A 292 7.26 -25.85 -3.98
N PRO A 293 6.51 -24.99 -4.70
CA PRO A 293 5.18 -25.36 -5.17
C PRO A 293 5.29 -26.65 -6.00
N ALA A 294 4.50 -27.67 -5.69
CA ALA A 294 4.57 -28.92 -6.44
C ALA A 294 4.20 -28.66 -7.91
N SER A 295 5.07 -29.07 -8.84
CA SER A 295 4.79 -29.01 -10.28
C SER A 295 4.45 -30.41 -10.77
N GLN A 296 3.26 -30.57 -11.33
CA GLN A 296 2.82 -31.81 -12.01
C GLN A 296 2.90 -31.66 -13.55
N VAL A 297 3.69 -30.68 -14.02
CA VAL A 297 3.85 -30.39 -15.44
C VAL A 297 5.00 -31.21 -16.00
N ASN A 298 4.72 -31.99 -17.07
CA ASN A 298 5.74 -32.65 -17.87
C ASN A 298 6.48 -31.62 -18.74
N GLY A 299 7.79 -31.79 -18.89
CA GLY A 299 8.69 -30.84 -19.53
C GLY A 299 9.13 -29.70 -18.62
N LYS A 300 9.73 -28.66 -19.23
CA LYS A 300 10.29 -27.51 -18.52
C LYS A 300 9.20 -26.52 -18.11
N HIS A 301 9.22 -26.11 -16.85
CA HIS A 301 8.23 -25.22 -16.25
C HIS A 301 8.88 -24.25 -15.26
N LEU A 302 8.58 -22.96 -15.39
CA LEU A 302 8.95 -21.93 -14.43
C LEU A 302 7.73 -21.54 -13.59
N VAL A 303 7.89 -21.49 -12.28
CA VAL A 303 6.91 -20.91 -11.36
C VAL A 303 7.51 -19.68 -10.71
N VAL A 304 6.84 -18.54 -10.80
CA VAL A 304 7.23 -17.28 -10.13
C VAL A 304 6.20 -16.98 -9.06
N SER A 305 6.60 -17.00 -7.79
CA SER A 305 5.73 -16.65 -6.68
C SER A 305 5.94 -15.20 -6.25
N LEU A 306 4.89 -14.40 -6.37
CA LEU A 306 4.91 -12.98 -6.01
C LEU A 306 5.01 -12.79 -4.49
N SER A 307 4.27 -13.55 -3.67
CA SER A 307 4.39 -13.45 -2.21
C SER A 307 5.75 -13.87 -1.68
N ARG A 308 6.40 -14.84 -2.35
CA ARG A 308 7.71 -15.36 -1.92
C ARG A 308 8.87 -14.59 -2.55
N GLN A 309 8.60 -13.76 -3.56
CA GLN A 309 9.61 -13.11 -4.40
C GLN A 309 10.68 -14.12 -4.84
N TRP A 310 10.23 -15.25 -5.39
CA TRP A 310 11.08 -16.37 -5.73
C TRP A 310 10.62 -17.04 -7.03
N PHE A 311 11.56 -17.53 -7.83
CA PHE A 311 11.26 -18.38 -8.98
C PHE A 311 11.76 -19.81 -8.76
N PHE A 312 11.07 -20.77 -9.37
CA PHE A 312 11.36 -22.19 -9.32
C PHE A 312 11.31 -22.76 -10.73
N ALA A 313 12.38 -23.43 -11.13
CA ALA A 313 12.52 -24.08 -12.43
C ALA A 313 12.39 -25.60 -12.25
N TYR A 314 11.42 -26.20 -12.93
CA TYR A 314 11.14 -27.63 -12.88
C TYR A 314 11.33 -28.28 -14.24
N GLU A 315 11.79 -29.52 -14.25
CA GLU A 315 11.80 -30.40 -15.41
C GLU A 315 11.14 -31.73 -15.03
N ASP A 316 10.04 -32.07 -15.70
CA ASP A 316 9.27 -33.29 -15.42
C ASP A 316 8.88 -33.43 -13.93
N GLY A 317 8.45 -32.30 -13.34
CA GLY A 317 8.07 -32.20 -11.93
C GLY A 317 9.23 -32.17 -10.93
N ARG A 318 10.48 -32.39 -11.37
CA ARG A 318 11.67 -32.26 -10.51
C ARG A 318 12.15 -30.81 -10.46
N LEU A 319 12.39 -30.29 -9.26
CA LEU A 319 12.99 -28.96 -9.10
C LEU A 319 14.47 -29.01 -9.54
N GLU A 320 14.82 -28.24 -10.55
CA GLU A 320 16.19 -28.12 -11.10
C GLU A 320 16.96 -26.95 -10.50
N TYR A 321 16.27 -25.82 -10.35
CA TYR A 321 16.89 -24.57 -9.93
C TYR A 321 15.86 -23.64 -9.32
N ASN A 322 16.30 -22.72 -8.50
CA ASN A 322 15.45 -21.67 -7.95
C ASN A 322 16.32 -20.50 -7.50
N GLY A 323 15.70 -19.34 -7.37
CA GLY A 323 16.39 -18.15 -6.88
C GLY A 323 15.43 -17.01 -6.54
N PRO A 324 15.91 -16.00 -5.81
CA PRO A 324 15.12 -14.84 -5.49
C PRO A 324 14.88 -13.97 -6.73
N VAL A 325 13.75 -13.26 -6.73
CA VAL A 325 13.42 -12.26 -7.76
C VAL A 325 12.98 -10.95 -7.12
N THR A 326 12.90 -9.89 -7.93
CA THR A 326 12.13 -8.69 -7.60
C THR A 326 11.07 -8.48 -8.68
N THR A 327 9.80 -8.52 -8.30
CA THR A 327 8.67 -8.35 -9.22
C THR A 327 8.17 -6.91 -9.25
N GLY A 328 7.09 -6.68 -9.97
CA GLY A 328 6.44 -5.38 -10.12
C GLY A 328 6.10 -4.70 -8.81
N ARG A 329 6.29 -3.38 -8.77
CA ARG A 329 5.87 -2.50 -7.67
C ARG A 329 4.34 -2.45 -7.55
N PRO A 330 3.78 -2.01 -6.41
CA PRO A 330 2.32 -1.94 -6.22
C PRO A 330 1.57 -1.21 -7.34
N GLU A 331 2.20 -0.18 -7.93
CA GLU A 331 1.64 0.65 -9.00
C GLU A 331 1.80 0.01 -10.39
N LEU A 332 2.70 -0.97 -10.55
CA LEU A 332 3.05 -1.64 -11.81
C LEU A 332 3.32 -3.12 -11.57
N LEU A 333 2.25 -3.84 -11.25
CA LEU A 333 2.30 -5.23 -10.82
C LEU A 333 2.79 -6.16 -11.94
N THR A 334 3.50 -7.22 -11.54
CA THR A 334 3.67 -8.38 -12.41
C THR A 334 2.34 -9.13 -12.51
N PRO A 335 1.81 -9.39 -13.71
CA PRO A 335 0.52 -10.05 -13.85
C PRO A 335 0.59 -11.51 -13.39
N VAL A 336 -0.37 -11.94 -12.57
CA VAL A 336 -0.61 -13.34 -12.21
C VAL A 336 -1.25 -14.05 -13.40
N GLY A 337 -0.83 -15.29 -13.68
CA GLY A 337 -1.38 -16.04 -14.81
C GLY A 337 -0.44 -17.11 -15.32
N ARG A 338 -0.85 -17.74 -16.43
CA ARG A 338 -0.04 -18.71 -17.16
C ARG A 338 0.47 -18.05 -18.44
N PHE A 339 1.77 -18.12 -18.64
CA PHE A 339 2.48 -17.52 -19.75
C PHE A 339 3.42 -18.54 -20.38
N THR A 340 4.09 -18.12 -21.45
CA THR A 340 5.18 -18.84 -22.08
C THR A 340 6.28 -17.88 -22.43
N ILE A 341 7.54 -18.33 -22.44
CA ILE A 341 8.63 -17.53 -23.01
C ILE A 341 8.36 -17.35 -24.50
N MET A 342 7.99 -16.14 -24.92
CA MET A 342 7.65 -15.78 -26.30
C MET A 342 8.89 -15.50 -27.14
N SER A 343 9.90 -14.89 -26.53
CA SER A 343 11.14 -14.48 -27.18
C SER A 343 12.28 -14.44 -26.16
N ARG A 344 13.51 -14.49 -26.66
CA ARG A 344 14.73 -14.42 -25.86
C ARG A 344 15.75 -13.52 -26.55
N SER A 345 16.42 -12.67 -25.78
CA SER A 345 17.45 -11.74 -26.30
C SER A 345 18.60 -11.60 -25.32
N SER A 346 19.81 -11.49 -25.85
CA SER A 346 21.05 -11.36 -25.08
C SER A 346 22.11 -10.65 -25.92
N PRO A 347 22.44 -9.37 -25.66
CA PRO A 347 21.84 -8.48 -24.65
C PRO A 347 20.45 -7.97 -25.08
N PHE A 348 19.76 -7.29 -24.17
CA PHE A 348 18.53 -6.54 -24.46
C PHE A 348 18.56 -5.17 -23.77
N THR A 349 18.26 -4.11 -24.52
CA THR A 349 18.22 -2.74 -24.00
C THR A 349 16.78 -2.33 -23.75
N PHE A 350 16.46 -2.06 -22.49
CA PHE A 350 15.19 -1.51 -22.08
C PHE A 350 15.22 0.01 -22.21
N VAL A 351 14.29 0.55 -22.99
CA VAL A 351 14.01 1.99 -23.06
C VAL A 351 12.68 2.23 -22.40
N SER A 352 12.61 3.22 -21.50
CA SER A 352 11.37 3.56 -20.81
C SER A 352 10.27 3.94 -21.81
N PRO A 353 9.08 3.31 -21.76
CA PRO A 353 7.92 3.73 -22.54
C PRO A 353 7.29 5.01 -21.98
N TRP A 354 7.62 5.38 -20.74
CA TRP A 354 7.26 6.65 -20.14
C TRP A 354 8.25 7.75 -20.52
N GLY A 355 7.83 9.01 -20.55
CA GLY A 355 8.71 10.17 -20.76
C GLY A 355 9.38 10.63 -19.45
N ARG A 356 10.47 11.41 -19.53
CA ARG A 356 11.33 11.84 -18.40
C ARG A 356 10.61 12.52 -17.20
N GLY A 357 9.37 12.97 -17.36
CA GLY A 357 8.55 13.54 -16.29
C GLY A 357 7.62 12.56 -15.58
N SER A 358 7.60 11.28 -15.99
CA SER A 358 6.78 10.25 -15.33
C SER A 358 7.48 9.71 -14.08
N PRO A 359 6.75 9.44 -12.98
CA PRO A 359 7.31 8.73 -11.81
C PRO A 359 7.71 7.28 -12.12
N PHE A 360 7.27 6.76 -13.28
CA PHE A 360 7.61 5.45 -13.81
C PHE A 360 8.69 5.51 -14.89
N TRP A 361 9.19 6.72 -15.19
CA TRP A 361 10.33 6.84 -16.07
C TRP A 361 11.55 6.14 -15.47
N TYR A 362 12.25 5.39 -16.30
CA TYR A 362 13.55 4.84 -15.95
C TYR A 362 14.57 5.13 -17.05
N GLU A 363 15.83 5.29 -16.64
CA GLU A 363 16.94 5.44 -17.57
C GLU A 363 17.09 4.20 -18.45
N THR A 364 17.50 4.41 -19.70
CA THR A 364 17.81 3.30 -20.59
C THR A 364 18.79 2.35 -19.92
N ALA A 365 18.41 1.08 -19.81
CA ALA A 365 19.16 0.09 -19.06
C ALA A 365 19.34 -1.18 -19.88
N THR A 366 20.55 -1.75 -19.85
CA THR A 366 20.87 -2.96 -20.61
C THR A 366 20.95 -4.16 -19.68
N SER A 367 20.24 -5.22 -20.06
CA SER A 367 20.32 -6.54 -19.43
C SER A 367 21.10 -7.49 -20.31
N SER A 368 21.80 -8.43 -19.68
CA SER A 368 22.56 -9.46 -20.39
C SER A 368 21.64 -10.53 -20.99
N TYR A 369 20.56 -10.87 -20.30
CA TYR A 369 19.61 -11.92 -20.68
C TYR A 369 18.19 -11.45 -20.42
N ALA A 370 17.34 -11.47 -21.45
CA ALA A 370 15.93 -11.12 -21.33
C ALA A 370 15.05 -12.20 -22.00
N MET A 371 14.01 -12.64 -21.29
CA MET A 371 13.03 -13.64 -21.75
C MET A 371 11.64 -13.05 -21.62
N GLN A 372 11.00 -12.72 -22.74
CA GLN A 372 9.69 -12.06 -22.76
C GLN A 372 8.58 -13.07 -22.48
N ILE A 373 7.61 -12.72 -21.64
CA ILE A 373 6.46 -13.58 -21.30
C ILE A 373 5.10 -12.98 -21.66
N THR A 374 5.05 -11.68 -21.97
CA THR A 374 3.83 -11.01 -22.43
C THR A 374 4.10 -10.15 -23.65
N SER A 375 3.08 -9.98 -24.50
CA SER A 375 3.14 -9.10 -25.67
C SER A 375 3.31 -7.62 -25.30
N ASN A 376 2.84 -7.21 -24.12
CA ASN A 376 2.98 -5.84 -23.60
C ASN A 376 4.31 -5.55 -22.88
N GLY A 377 5.28 -6.48 -22.94
CA GLY A 377 6.66 -6.19 -22.56
C GLY A 377 7.05 -6.51 -21.12
N ILE A 378 6.50 -7.58 -20.54
CA ILE A 378 6.97 -8.16 -19.27
C ILE A 378 8.01 -9.25 -19.56
N PHE A 379 9.15 -9.18 -18.88
CA PHE A 379 10.29 -10.08 -19.07
C PHE A 379 10.76 -10.69 -17.74
N LEU A 380 11.32 -11.90 -17.80
CA LEU A 380 12.32 -12.37 -16.83
C LEU A 380 13.70 -11.93 -17.33
N HIS A 381 14.45 -11.19 -16.52
CA HIS A 381 15.76 -10.68 -16.94
C HIS A 381 16.69 -10.33 -15.77
N ASP A 382 18.00 -10.28 -16.02
CA ASP A 382 18.94 -9.71 -15.05
C ASP A 382 18.77 -8.19 -14.95
N ALA A 383 18.93 -7.66 -13.74
CA ALA A 383 18.89 -6.22 -13.48
C ALA A 383 20.20 -5.78 -12.80
N PRO A 384 21.27 -5.43 -13.55
CA PRO A 384 22.56 -5.08 -12.95
C PRO A 384 22.51 -3.86 -12.00
N TRP A 385 21.48 -3.01 -12.13
CA TRP A 385 21.20 -1.90 -11.22
C TRP A 385 20.54 -2.32 -9.89
N ARG A 386 20.24 -3.61 -9.70
CA ARG A 386 19.59 -4.17 -8.51
C ARG A 386 20.49 -5.24 -7.88
N PRO A 387 21.25 -4.89 -6.84
CA PRO A 387 22.12 -5.84 -6.16
C PRO A 387 21.37 -6.85 -5.27
N TYR A 388 20.12 -6.54 -4.89
CA TYR A 388 19.31 -7.34 -3.98
C TYR A 388 17.97 -7.75 -4.61
N ASN A 389 17.58 -8.99 -4.31
CA ASN A 389 16.33 -9.61 -4.73
C ASN A 389 15.83 -10.50 -3.59
N GLY A 390 14.52 -10.68 -3.49
CA GLY A 390 13.90 -11.57 -2.51
C GLY A 390 12.69 -10.92 -1.84
N PRO A 391 12.17 -11.53 -0.76
CA PRO A 391 10.98 -11.03 -0.07
C PRO A 391 11.07 -9.54 0.27
N GLY A 392 10.00 -8.79 -0.04
CA GLY A 392 9.90 -7.36 0.26
C GLY A 392 10.54 -6.44 -0.79
N THR A 393 11.34 -6.94 -1.73
CA THR A 393 11.98 -6.06 -2.72
C THR A 393 11.02 -5.51 -3.78
N ASN A 394 9.82 -6.08 -3.87
CA ASN A 394 8.75 -5.62 -4.77
C ASN A 394 7.95 -4.44 -4.20
N VAL A 395 8.18 -4.01 -2.96
CA VAL A 395 7.53 -2.83 -2.36
C VAL A 395 8.59 -1.78 -2.01
N PRO A 396 8.24 -0.53 -1.65
CA PRO A 396 9.22 0.43 -1.14
C PRO A 396 10.00 -0.13 0.05
N HIS A 397 11.33 -0.13 -0.05
CA HIS A 397 12.25 -0.65 0.96
C HIS A 397 13.59 0.09 0.90
N THR A 398 14.36 -0.05 1.97
CA THR A 398 15.78 0.31 1.96
C THR A 398 16.59 -0.97 1.91
N ASP A 399 17.42 -1.11 0.88
CA ASP A 399 18.26 -2.28 0.70
C ASP A 399 19.41 -2.31 1.72
N PRO A 400 20.12 -3.45 1.88
CA PRO A 400 21.27 -3.57 2.78
C PRO A 400 22.41 -2.57 2.50
N ASP A 401 22.47 -2.00 1.30
CA ASP A 401 23.42 -0.93 0.96
C ASP A 401 22.96 0.48 1.41
N GLY A 402 21.83 0.58 2.10
CA GLY A 402 21.25 1.83 2.57
C GLY A 402 20.51 2.62 1.49
N VAL A 403 20.41 2.10 0.26
CA VAL A 403 19.75 2.78 -0.85
C VAL A 403 18.26 2.44 -0.85
N TRP A 404 17.42 3.47 -0.92
CA TRP A 404 15.99 3.30 -1.09
C TRP A 404 15.67 2.76 -2.49
N ARG A 405 14.88 1.70 -2.58
CA ARG A 405 14.43 1.06 -3.82
C ARG A 405 12.96 0.62 -3.69
N THR A 406 12.39 0.18 -4.81
CA THR A 406 11.04 -0.40 -4.88
C THR A 406 10.99 -1.46 -5.99
N GLY A 407 9.84 -2.12 -6.17
CA GLY A 407 9.61 -3.11 -7.21
C GLY A 407 9.87 -2.62 -8.63
N SER A 408 9.92 -3.57 -9.57
CA SER A 408 10.14 -3.28 -10.98
C SER A 408 8.92 -2.59 -11.60
N HIS A 409 8.97 -2.28 -12.90
CA HIS A 409 7.82 -1.80 -13.68
C HIS A 409 6.94 -2.96 -14.21
N GLY A 410 6.94 -4.10 -13.52
CA GLY A 410 6.19 -5.31 -13.87
C GLY A 410 7.07 -6.49 -14.28
N CYS A 411 8.30 -6.25 -14.75
CA CYS A 411 9.27 -7.32 -15.05
C CYS A 411 9.67 -8.13 -13.80
N ILE A 412 10.16 -9.34 -14.03
CA ILE A 412 10.67 -10.23 -12.99
C ILE A 412 12.20 -10.11 -13.03
N ASN A 413 12.75 -9.30 -12.13
CA ASN A 413 14.19 -9.08 -12.07
C ASN A 413 14.87 -10.23 -11.34
N MET A 414 15.94 -10.74 -11.93
CA MET A 414 16.74 -11.86 -11.44
C MET A 414 18.18 -11.38 -11.20
N ARG A 415 18.94 -12.13 -10.40
CA ARG A 415 20.41 -11.94 -10.36
C ARG A 415 20.99 -12.37 -11.70
N LEU A 416 22.16 -11.83 -12.06
CA LEU A 416 22.82 -12.15 -13.33
C LEU A 416 23.03 -13.67 -13.52
N GLY A 417 23.48 -14.38 -12.47
CA GLY A 417 23.68 -15.82 -12.51
C GLY A 417 22.37 -16.60 -12.73
N ASP A 418 21.30 -16.18 -12.05
CA ASP A 418 19.98 -16.82 -12.13
C ASP A 418 19.37 -16.63 -13.53
N ALA A 419 19.47 -15.41 -14.09
CA ALA A 419 19.02 -15.11 -15.44
C ALA A 419 19.83 -15.91 -16.48
N ALA A 420 21.15 -15.97 -16.34
CA ALA A 420 22.03 -16.70 -17.25
C ALA A 420 21.74 -18.21 -17.24
N TRP A 421 21.52 -18.79 -16.06
CA TRP A 421 21.13 -20.20 -15.92
C TRP A 421 19.77 -20.45 -16.59
N THR A 422 18.78 -19.64 -16.24
CA THR A 422 17.39 -19.78 -16.75
C THR A 422 17.35 -19.60 -18.26
N PHE A 423 18.10 -18.64 -18.82
CA PHE A 423 18.17 -18.38 -20.25
C PHE A 423 18.74 -19.58 -21.03
N ARG A 424 19.76 -20.26 -20.49
CA ARG A 424 20.32 -21.48 -21.10
C ARG A 424 19.37 -22.66 -20.99
N TRP A 425 18.71 -22.81 -19.85
CA TRP A 425 17.87 -23.97 -19.56
C TRP A 425 16.48 -23.88 -20.21
N ALA A 426 15.86 -22.71 -20.27
CA ALA A 426 14.49 -22.50 -20.76
C ALA A 426 14.46 -21.99 -22.22
N PRO A 427 14.10 -22.83 -23.22
CA PRO A 427 13.86 -22.38 -24.59
C PRO A 427 12.57 -21.55 -24.72
N VAL A 428 12.39 -20.89 -25.88
CA VAL A 428 11.11 -20.30 -26.28
C VAL A 428 10.03 -21.39 -26.23
N GLY A 429 8.84 -21.05 -25.70
CA GLY A 429 7.74 -21.97 -25.44
C GLY A 429 7.73 -22.58 -24.04
N THR A 430 8.79 -22.40 -23.24
CA THR A 430 8.79 -22.84 -21.82
C THR A 430 7.64 -22.16 -21.07
N ARG A 431 6.83 -22.95 -20.36
CA ARG A 431 5.70 -22.45 -19.56
C ARG A 431 6.21 -21.66 -18.36
N VAL A 432 5.54 -20.55 -18.07
CA VAL A 432 5.80 -19.69 -16.90
C VAL A 432 4.48 -19.43 -16.18
N ASP A 433 4.32 -19.99 -14.99
CA ASP A 433 3.18 -19.71 -14.13
C ASP A 433 3.58 -18.65 -13.09
N VAL A 434 2.94 -17.48 -13.14
CA VAL A 434 3.07 -16.45 -12.11
C VAL A 434 1.93 -16.61 -11.12
N ILE A 435 2.24 -16.83 -9.85
CA ILE A 435 1.29 -17.11 -8.78
C ILE A 435 1.46 -16.11 -7.63
N SER A 436 0.37 -15.79 -6.93
CA SER A 436 0.40 -14.91 -5.75
C SER A 436 1.08 -15.56 -4.56
#